data_AF-A0A960SKA6-F1
#
_entry.id   AF-A0A960SKA6-F1
#
_cell.length_a   1.000
_cell.length_b   1.000
_cell.length_c   1.000
_cell.angle_alpha   90.00
_cell.angle_beta   90.00
_cell.angle_gamma   90.00
#
_symmetry.space_group_name_H-M   'P 1'
#
loop_
_entity.id
_entity.type
_entity.pdbx_description
1 polymer ?
#
loop_
_entity_poly.entity_id
_entity_poly.type
_entity_poly.pdbx_seq_one_letter_code
_entity_poly.pdbx_strand_id
1 'polypeptide(L)'
;MSWLKAGSKRGPQTTRPMEIELLEPHPRRVIEAFRRGEFDDLEILGQADEKAFFELGFKEKLLFDLAETMPTARKKEEVPRQFVLLANLSLRLHGEHSFLGWERVVRAGGLLAALDPALASKHLDPVSREVVLQCRGFNAKNHYDRTTPCDQDMLRKYVKDVSAADWIAWFNQEVQTTFQKHGFFDPEGVFVGDGSYLFVPDNPAYEGSAVLWFDQHNHPVDYDKLSPEERKRVRRRRCYKLVSLLHLRGESYVYAALALVPGNQHELPVLYELVDQFVGRVGLGVMKLLILDRGFIDGGRIAYCKTVLGVDVLIPLKRKMDLWQDAWDLSERLPWQPWQEPGPAKPAAPERPAAIQRRERKRQQTLARNRAKQPPPDPAEVLARRELCPIPGCRWNELPVPFDLVAMRETYADGHQSGWVLLSTAEVRDPQQPPRDYRRRTTIEERHRQLKCFYDLTDFHSRCFNAVAAQVVFVLLSYTLRQWQLWKTQQEQLARRHPRQIQHRLNLETQFVVIYHQMAYVQLPLLTFTREVLELAAEARERALAKIRRLEESFLCPVKNLRPP
;
A
#
# COMPACT_ATOMS: atom_id res chain seq x y z
N MET A 1 -39.89 1.44 -24.03
CA MET A 1 -40.86 2.52 -23.73
C MET A 1 -40.10 3.86 -23.79
N SER A 2 -39.87 4.43 -24.97
CA SER A 2 -40.71 5.44 -25.64
C SER A 2 -40.97 6.69 -24.81
N TRP A 3 -40.07 7.68 -24.87
CA TRP A 3 -40.42 9.10 -24.76
C TRP A 3 -39.39 9.94 -25.52
N LEU A 4 -39.80 10.51 -26.66
CA LEU A 4 -39.28 11.76 -27.25
C LEU A 4 -40.07 12.09 -28.53
N LYS A 5 -40.93 13.10 -28.49
CA LYS A 5 -41.30 13.91 -29.67
C LYS A 5 -41.69 15.33 -29.28
N ALA A 6 -41.44 16.22 -30.25
CA ALA A 6 -41.66 17.67 -30.32
C ALA A 6 -40.56 18.51 -29.65
N GLY A 7 -39.82 19.40 -30.33
CA GLY A 7 -39.81 19.81 -31.73
C GLY A 7 -39.30 21.25 -31.82
N SER A 8 -38.26 21.51 -32.61
CA SER A 8 -37.98 22.83 -33.21
C SER A 8 -36.96 22.69 -34.32
N LYS A 9 -37.39 23.03 -35.53
CA LYS A 9 -36.57 23.09 -36.75
C LYS A 9 -35.68 24.34 -36.70
N ARG A 10 -34.36 24.17 -36.72
CA ARG A 10 -33.43 25.15 -37.29
C ARG A 10 -32.68 24.46 -38.44
N GLY A 11 -32.57 25.16 -39.57
CA GLY A 11 -32.08 24.64 -40.85
C GLY A 11 -30.65 24.10 -40.80
N PRO A 12 -30.18 23.45 -41.88
CA PRO A 12 -28.87 22.82 -41.92
C PRO A 12 -27.79 23.91 -41.90
N GLN A 13 -27.22 24.17 -40.72
CA GLN A 13 -25.85 24.67 -40.68
C GLN A 13 -24.99 23.54 -41.20
N THR A 14 -24.42 23.74 -42.38
CA THR A 14 -23.33 22.94 -42.93
C THR A 14 -22.17 22.98 -41.93
N THR A 15 -22.16 22.05 -40.99
CA THR A 15 -20.98 21.71 -40.19
C THR A 15 -19.96 21.15 -41.17
N ARG A 16 -18.93 21.93 -41.48
CA ARG A 16 -17.70 21.34 -42.02
C ARG A 16 -17.29 20.23 -41.05
N PRO A 17 -16.96 19.01 -41.52
CA PRO A 17 -16.36 18.02 -40.65
C PRO A 17 -15.11 18.64 -40.03
N MET A 18 -15.08 18.69 -38.70
CA MET A 18 -13.91 19.13 -37.95
C MET A 18 -12.89 18.00 -38.10
N GLU A 19 -11.88 18.19 -38.95
CA GLU A 19 -10.74 17.29 -39.02
C GLU A 19 -10.01 17.33 -37.66
N ILE A 20 -10.13 16.24 -36.91
CA ILE A 20 -9.37 16.02 -35.69
C ILE A 20 -7.97 15.59 -36.13
N GLU A 21 -7.01 16.50 -36.09
CA GLU A 21 -5.60 16.17 -36.34
C GLU A 21 -5.03 15.41 -35.13
N LEU A 22 -4.68 14.14 -35.35
CA LEU A 22 -4.11 13.26 -34.34
C LEU A 22 -2.62 13.57 -34.13
N LEU A 23 -2.17 13.52 -32.87
CA LEU A 23 -0.74 13.61 -32.53
C LEU A 23 -0.01 12.35 -33.03
N GLU A 24 1.04 12.55 -33.82
CA GLU A 24 1.83 11.45 -34.37
C GLU A 24 3.21 11.31 -33.70
N PRO A 25 3.71 10.08 -33.49
CA PRO A 25 5.04 9.87 -32.91
C PRO A 25 6.13 10.24 -33.93
N HIS A 26 6.89 11.31 -33.67
CA HIS A 26 8.04 11.71 -34.50
C HIS A 26 9.31 11.93 -33.65
N PRO A 27 9.94 10.85 -33.14
CA PRO A 27 10.99 10.92 -32.13
C PRO A 27 12.19 11.79 -32.50
N ARG A 28 12.70 11.67 -33.73
CA ARG A 28 13.88 12.44 -34.18
C ARG A 28 13.60 13.94 -34.20
N ARG A 29 12.47 14.33 -34.80
CA ARG A 29 12.04 15.73 -34.92
C ARG A 29 11.89 16.38 -33.55
N VAL A 30 11.22 15.70 -32.63
CA VAL A 30 10.95 16.22 -31.29
C VAL A 30 12.22 16.27 -30.43
N ILE A 31 13.10 15.26 -30.50
CA ILE A 31 14.38 15.27 -29.76
C ILE A 31 15.31 16.36 -30.29
N GLU A 32 15.41 16.55 -31.61
CA GLU A 32 16.24 17.61 -32.19
C GLU A 32 15.74 19.01 -31.82
N ALA A 33 14.42 19.21 -31.78
CA ALA A 33 13.82 20.43 -31.26
C ALA A 33 14.14 20.63 -29.78
N PHE A 34 13.95 19.58 -28.98
CA PHE A 34 14.24 19.62 -27.54
C PHE A 34 15.70 19.99 -27.26
N ARG A 35 16.66 19.47 -28.04
CA ARG A 35 18.09 19.83 -27.95
C ARG A 35 18.39 21.29 -28.26
N ARG A 36 17.52 21.97 -29.00
CA ARG A 36 17.56 23.43 -29.23
C ARG A 36 16.81 24.23 -28.15
N GLY A 37 16.24 23.56 -27.15
CA GLY A 37 15.39 24.17 -26.12
C GLY A 37 13.95 24.41 -26.58
N GLU A 38 13.52 23.78 -27.68
CA GLU A 38 12.20 23.92 -28.29
C GLU A 38 11.32 22.71 -27.95
N PHE A 39 10.23 22.93 -27.24
CA PHE A 39 9.17 21.96 -26.96
C PHE A 39 7.91 22.75 -26.64
N ASP A 40 6.72 22.19 -26.85
CA ASP A 40 5.45 22.84 -26.53
C ASP A 40 5.04 22.55 -25.08
N ASP A 41 5.14 21.29 -24.63
CA ASP A 41 4.78 20.83 -23.28
C ASP A 41 5.61 19.59 -22.85
N LEU A 42 5.61 19.28 -21.54
CA LEU A 42 6.24 18.12 -20.93
C LEU A 42 5.26 17.40 -19.98
N GLU A 43 5.03 16.10 -20.21
CA GLU A 43 4.24 15.26 -19.30
C GLU A 43 5.12 14.17 -18.69
N ILE A 44 5.14 14.05 -17.36
CA ILE A 44 5.76 12.92 -16.67
C ILE A 44 4.74 11.79 -16.57
N LEU A 45 4.92 10.73 -17.36
CA LEU A 45 4.15 9.51 -17.28
C LEU A 45 4.76 8.59 -16.21
N GLY A 46 4.22 8.67 -14.99
CA GLY A 46 4.08 7.52 -14.07
C GLY A 46 2.76 6.75 -14.29
N GLN A 47 2.08 7.03 -15.40
CA GLN A 47 0.63 6.90 -15.60
C GLN A 47 0.18 5.50 -16.06
N ALA A 48 1.08 4.67 -16.60
CA ALA A 48 0.75 3.34 -17.12
C ALA A 48 0.26 2.39 -16.04
N ASP A 49 0.66 2.61 -14.80
CA ASP A 49 0.46 1.69 -13.69
C ASP A 49 -0.90 1.88 -12.99
N GLU A 50 -1.31 3.14 -12.77
CA GLU A 50 -2.65 3.46 -12.24
C GLU A 50 -3.74 3.22 -13.29
N LYS A 51 -3.48 3.55 -14.57
CA LYS A 51 -4.42 3.23 -15.65
C LYS A 51 -4.62 1.71 -15.75
N ALA A 52 -3.52 0.95 -15.80
CA ALA A 52 -3.59 -0.52 -15.84
C ALA A 52 -4.25 -1.11 -14.58
N PHE A 53 -4.09 -0.47 -13.41
CA PHE A 53 -4.79 -0.85 -12.18
C PHE A 53 -6.30 -0.79 -12.37
N PHE A 54 -6.81 0.36 -12.84
CA PHE A 54 -8.25 0.53 -13.06
C PHE A 54 -8.78 -0.34 -14.19
N GLU A 55 -8.07 -0.43 -15.32
CA GLU A 55 -8.45 -1.30 -16.44
C GLU A 55 -8.52 -2.78 -16.03
N LEU A 56 -7.56 -3.27 -15.23
CA LEU A 56 -7.61 -4.63 -14.68
C LEU A 56 -8.81 -4.79 -13.75
N GLY A 57 -9.04 -3.83 -12.86
CA GLY A 57 -10.18 -3.85 -11.94
C GLY A 57 -11.54 -3.83 -12.66
N PHE A 58 -11.64 -3.17 -13.81
CA PHE A 58 -12.83 -3.19 -14.66
C PHE A 58 -12.98 -4.51 -15.41
N LYS A 59 -11.91 -5.01 -16.01
CA LYS A 59 -11.88 -6.28 -16.74
C LYS A 59 -12.32 -7.46 -15.86
N GLU A 60 -11.80 -7.52 -14.63
CA GLU A 60 -12.12 -8.57 -13.65
C GLU A 60 -13.46 -8.33 -12.93
N LYS A 61 -14.13 -7.19 -13.20
CA LYS A 61 -15.36 -6.73 -12.54
C LYS A 61 -15.26 -6.49 -11.02
N LEU A 62 -14.07 -6.65 -10.44
CA LEU A 62 -13.81 -6.50 -9.01
C LEU A 62 -14.24 -5.12 -8.47
N LEU A 63 -13.90 -4.04 -9.18
CA LEU A 63 -14.25 -2.68 -8.72
C LEU A 63 -15.75 -2.39 -8.79
N PHE A 64 -16.49 -3.09 -9.68
CA PHE A 64 -17.94 -2.98 -9.75
C PHE A 64 -18.60 -3.72 -8.58
N ASP A 65 -18.18 -4.96 -8.30
CA ASP A 65 -18.67 -5.76 -7.18
C ASP A 65 -18.47 -5.01 -5.83
N LEU A 66 -17.30 -4.38 -5.64
CA LEU A 66 -17.02 -3.56 -4.45
C LEU A 66 -17.92 -2.32 -4.38
N ALA A 67 -18.12 -1.63 -5.50
CA ALA A 67 -18.95 -0.42 -5.54
C ALA A 67 -20.43 -0.68 -5.28
N GLU A 68 -20.93 -1.85 -5.69
CA GLU A 68 -22.34 -2.24 -5.54
C GLU A 68 -22.77 -2.31 -4.07
N THR A 69 -21.88 -2.80 -3.21
CA THR A 69 -22.12 -2.97 -1.77
C THR A 69 -21.62 -1.80 -0.93
N MET A 70 -20.92 -0.83 -1.53
CA MET A 70 -20.35 0.31 -0.81
C MET A 70 -21.46 1.13 -0.13
N PRO A 71 -21.32 1.41 1.19
CA PRO A 71 -22.37 2.09 1.96
C PRO A 71 -22.55 3.53 1.49
N THR A 72 -23.79 4.02 1.61
CA THR A 72 -24.11 5.41 1.31
C THR A 72 -25.24 5.94 2.20
N ALA A 73 -25.08 7.18 2.65
CA ALA A 73 -26.15 7.93 3.33
C ALA A 73 -26.86 8.90 2.37
N ARG A 74 -26.51 8.88 1.07
CA ARG A 74 -27.03 9.83 0.08
C ARG A 74 -28.41 9.40 -0.42
N LYS A 75 -29.37 10.32 -0.36
CA LYS A 75 -30.70 10.13 -0.98
C LYS A 75 -30.68 10.26 -2.51
N LYS A 76 -29.73 11.03 -3.04
CA LYS A 76 -29.53 11.25 -4.48
C LYS A 76 -28.11 10.88 -4.85
N GLU A 77 -27.94 9.80 -5.59
CA GLU A 77 -26.65 9.30 -6.09
C GLU A 77 -26.36 9.87 -7.48
N GLU A 78 -26.35 11.21 -7.60
CA GLU A 78 -26.09 11.87 -8.89
C GLU A 78 -24.67 11.62 -9.39
N VAL A 79 -23.72 11.46 -8.46
CA VAL A 79 -22.41 10.90 -8.79
C VAL A 79 -22.45 9.41 -8.43
N PRO A 80 -22.24 8.50 -9.40
CA PRO A 80 -22.35 7.07 -9.16
C PRO A 80 -21.41 6.59 -8.06
N ARG A 81 -21.89 5.65 -7.23
CA ARG A 81 -21.07 5.01 -6.17
C ARG A 81 -19.77 4.43 -6.69
N GLN A 82 -19.81 3.85 -7.88
CA GLN A 82 -18.63 3.38 -8.57
C GLN A 82 -17.60 4.49 -8.74
N PHE A 83 -17.99 5.67 -9.26
CA PHE A 83 -17.03 6.75 -9.43
C PHE A 83 -16.48 7.26 -8.10
N VAL A 84 -17.30 7.30 -7.04
CA VAL A 84 -16.85 7.67 -5.69
C VAL A 84 -15.79 6.70 -5.17
N LEU A 85 -15.98 5.38 -5.35
CA LEU A 85 -14.97 4.37 -5.02
C LEU A 85 -13.67 4.63 -5.78
N LEU A 86 -13.75 4.77 -7.12
CA LEU A 86 -12.57 4.98 -7.97
C LEU A 86 -11.80 6.26 -7.62
N ALA A 87 -12.52 7.36 -7.36
CA ALA A 87 -11.92 8.64 -6.98
C ALA A 87 -11.17 8.54 -5.64
N ASN A 88 -11.77 7.87 -4.65
CA ASN A 88 -11.09 7.63 -3.37
C ASN A 88 -9.88 6.72 -3.55
N LEU A 89 -9.97 5.64 -4.33
CA LEU A 89 -8.84 4.76 -4.59
C LEU A 89 -7.69 5.52 -5.27
N SER A 90 -7.98 6.37 -6.27
CA SER A 90 -6.99 7.19 -6.97
C SER A 90 -6.26 8.14 -6.01
N LEU A 91 -6.98 8.85 -5.12
CA LEU A 91 -6.36 9.67 -4.07
C LEU A 91 -5.37 8.87 -3.21
N ARG A 92 -5.72 7.65 -2.80
CA ARG A 92 -4.83 6.81 -1.98
C ARG A 92 -3.64 6.27 -2.77
N LEU A 93 -3.81 5.90 -4.04
CA LEU A 93 -2.71 5.44 -4.91
C LEU A 93 -1.64 6.54 -5.12
N HIS A 94 -2.05 7.81 -5.04
CA HIS A 94 -1.16 8.98 -5.07
C HIS A 94 -0.67 9.43 -3.68
N GLY A 95 -1.01 8.71 -2.61
CA GLY A 95 -0.64 9.10 -1.24
C GLY A 95 -1.31 10.39 -0.74
N GLU A 96 -2.39 10.84 -1.38
CA GLU A 96 -2.99 12.16 -1.14
C GLU A 96 -4.16 12.09 -0.16
N HIS A 97 -3.92 12.31 1.14
CA HIS A 97 -4.96 12.25 2.18
C HIS A 97 -5.98 13.39 2.11
N SER A 98 -5.62 14.53 1.52
CA SER A 98 -6.50 15.68 1.42
C SER A 98 -7.42 15.57 0.22
N PHE A 99 -8.73 15.76 0.44
CA PHE A 99 -9.67 15.92 -0.66
C PHE A 99 -9.36 17.15 -1.52
N LEU A 100 -8.66 18.15 -0.99
CA LEU A 100 -8.20 19.31 -1.77
C LEU A 100 -7.26 18.93 -2.93
N GLY A 101 -6.54 17.82 -2.77
CA GLY A 101 -5.67 17.30 -3.82
C GLY A 101 -6.42 16.62 -4.97
N TRP A 102 -7.74 16.45 -4.88
CA TRP A 102 -8.54 15.73 -5.87
C TRP A 102 -8.39 16.30 -7.29
N GLU A 103 -8.46 17.62 -7.45
CA GLU A 103 -8.33 18.24 -8.76
C GLU A 103 -6.97 17.92 -9.40
N ARG A 104 -5.89 18.00 -8.62
CA ARG A 104 -4.54 17.66 -9.06
C ARG A 104 -4.43 16.18 -9.43
N VAL A 105 -4.93 15.29 -8.55
CA VAL A 105 -4.83 13.84 -8.72
C VAL A 105 -5.61 13.36 -9.94
N VAL A 106 -6.86 13.80 -10.11
CA VAL A 106 -7.68 13.33 -11.24
C VAL A 106 -7.16 13.82 -12.60
N ARG A 107 -6.52 14.98 -12.64
CA ARG A 107 -5.91 15.53 -13.86
C ARG A 107 -4.60 14.84 -14.22
N ALA A 108 -3.74 14.58 -13.23
CA ALA A 108 -2.42 13.99 -13.47
C ALA A 108 -2.44 12.45 -13.53
N GLY A 109 -3.39 11.82 -12.82
CA GLY A 109 -3.50 10.38 -12.67
C GLY A 109 -4.02 9.64 -13.90
N GLY A 110 -3.94 8.31 -13.83
CA GLY A 110 -4.40 7.36 -14.85
C GLY A 110 -5.90 7.05 -14.81
N LEU A 111 -6.64 7.50 -13.80
CA LEU A 111 -8.08 7.21 -13.65
C LEU A 111 -8.89 7.66 -14.87
N LEU A 112 -8.75 8.92 -15.30
CA LEU A 112 -9.52 9.44 -16.45
C LEU A 112 -9.20 8.68 -17.74
N ALA A 113 -7.94 8.27 -17.91
CA ALA A 113 -7.49 7.52 -19.08
C ALA A 113 -8.00 6.06 -19.12
N ALA A 114 -8.51 5.55 -17.99
CA ALA A 114 -9.15 4.23 -17.88
C ALA A 114 -10.68 4.30 -18.03
N LEU A 115 -11.28 5.49 -17.93
CA LEU A 115 -12.73 5.70 -18.01
C LEU A 115 -13.18 5.98 -19.45
N ASP A 116 -14.49 5.94 -19.68
CA ASP A 116 -15.09 6.31 -20.97
C ASP A 116 -14.72 7.77 -21.33
N PRO A 117 -14.11 8.02 -22.50
CA PRO A 117 -13.78 9.37 -22.97
C PRO A 117 -14.99 10.32 -23.00
N ALA A 118 -16.22 9.82 -23.10
CA ALA A 118 -17.43 10.63 -23.05
C ALA A 118 -17.68 11.29 -21.68
N LEU A 119 -17.09 10.76 -20.60
CA LEU A 119 -17.20 11.32 -19.26
C LEU A 119 -16.18 12.44 -19.05
N ALA A 120 -14.94 12.20 -19.46
CA ALA A 120 -13.85 13.16 -19.43
C ALA A 120 -12.79 12.81 -20.47
N SER A 121 -12.30 13.81 -21.18
CA SER A 121 -11.30 13.63 -22.22
C SER A 121 -10.28 14.77 -22.18
N LYS A 122 -8.99 14.41 -22.28
CA LYS A 122 -7.90 15.36 -22.46
C LYS A 122 -7.70 15.59 -23.95
N HIS A 123 -7.69 16.85 -24.37
CA HIS A 123 -7.38 17.24 -25.75
C HIS A 123 -6.39 18.40 -25.75
N LEU A 124 -5.56 18.48 -26.77
CA LEU A 124 -4.71 19.64 -26.99
C LEU A 124 -5.58 20.74 -27.60
N ASP A 125 -5.69 21.89 -26.95
CA ASP A 125 -6.39 23.03 -27.52
C ASP A 125 -5.54 23.60 -28.67
N PRO A 126 -6.10 23.71 -29.88
CA PRO A 126 -5.32 24.06 -31.07
C PRO A 126 -4.81 25.50 -31.08
N VAL A 127 -5.37 26.39 -30.25
CA VAL A 127 -5.03 27.82 -30.23
C VAL A 127 -4.03 28.12 -29.12
N SER A 128 -4.32 27.68 -27.90
CA SER A 128 -3.47 27.87 -26.72
C SER A 128 -2.28 26.90 -26.68
N ARG A 129 -2.37 25.77 -27.40
CA ARG A 129 -1.44 24.63 -27.31
C ARG A 129 -1.32 24.05 -25.90
N GLU A 130 -2.31 24.29 -25.05
CA GLU A 130 -2.39 23.72 -23.70
C GLU A 130 -3.24 22.44 -23.73
N VAL A 131 -2.93 21.48 -22.85
CA VAL A 131 -3.78 20.31 -22.65
C VAL A 131 -5.02 20.73 -21.87
N VAL A 132 -6.16 20.79 -22.55
CA VAL A 132 -7.45 21.11 -21.95
C VAL A 132 -8.17 19.83 -21.57
N LEU A 133 -8.58 19.75 -20.30
CA LEU A 133 -9.44 18.69 -19.81
C LEU A 133 -10.90 19.11 -19.98
N GLN A 134 -11.63 18.41 -20.83
CA GLN A 134 -13.09 18.56 -20.93
C GLN A 134 -13.75 17.50 -20.06
N CYS A 135 -14.50 17.93 -19.03
CA CYS A 135 -15.29 17.03 -18.19
C CYS A 135 -16.78 17.30 -18.37
N ARG A 136 -17.55 16.27 -18.77
CA ARG A 136 -19.01 16.36 -18.78
C ARG A 136 -19.59 16.25 -17.37
N GLY A 137 -18.92 15.48 -16.51
CA GLY A 137 -19.39 15.13 -15.17
C GLY A 137 -20.70 14.34 -15.18
N PHE A 138 -21.37 14.28 -14.04
CA PHE A 138 -22.54 13.40 -13.84
C PHE A 138 -23.89 14.11 -13.72
N ASN A 139 -23.89 15.46 -13.66
CA ASN A 139 -25.13 16.25 -13.61
C ASN A 139 -24.94 17.63 -14.25
N ALA A 140 -26.06 18.32 -14.52
CA ALA A 140 -26.10 19.62 -15.19
C ALA A 140 -26.34 20.82 -14.24
N LYS A 141 -25.90 20.73 -12.98
CA LYS A 141 -26.19 21.76 -11.95
C LYS A 141 -25.13 22.85 -11.80
N ASN A 142 -24.01 22.75 -12.50
CA ASN A 142 -22.92 23.70 -12.34
C ASN A 142 -23.20 24.96 -13.15
N HIS A 143 -22.91 26.13 -12.56
CA HIS A 143 -23.00 27.42 -13.23
C HIS A 143 -21.77 27.74 -14.10
N TYR A 144 -20.76 26.86 -14.10
CA TYR A 144 -19.49 27.00 -14.80
C TYR A 144 -19.06 25.65 -15.37
N ASP A 145 -18.18 25.69 -16.37
CA ASP A 145 -17.62 24.50 -17.00
C ASP A 145 -16.85 23.66 -15.99
N ARG A 146 -17.05 22.35 -16.05
CA ARG A 146 -16.41 21.42 -15.12
C ARG A 146 -14.94 21.26 -15.44
N THR A 147 -14.13 21.50 -14.42
CA THR A 147 -12.70 21.22 -14.39
C THR A 147 -12.36 19.80 -13.95
N THR A 148 -13.32 19.10 -13.32
CA THR A 148 -13.20 17.73 -12.82
C THR A 148 -14.55 16.99 -12.95
N PRO A 149 -14.57 15.64 -12.97
CA PRO A 149 -15.84 14.90 -13.10
C PRO A 149 -16.81 15.13 -11.94
N CYS A 150 -16.28 15.30 -10.72
CA CYS A 150 -17.03 15.73 -9.55
C CYS A 150 -16.19 16.65 -8.66
N ASP A 151 -16.86 17.48 -7.88
CA ASP A 151 -16.21 18.38 -6.93
C ASP A 151 -15.61 17.59 -5.75
N GLN A 152 -14.44 18.04 -5.26
CA GLN A 152 -13.77 17.46 -4.09
C GLN A 152 -14.65 17.42 -2.83
N ASP A 153 -15.51 18.43 -2.65
CA ASP A 153 -16.41 18.53 -1.52
C ASP A 153 -17.51 17.49 -1.59
N MET A 154 -17.84 16.99 -2.79
CA MET A 154 -18.75 15.86 -2.96
C MET A 154 -18.14 14.59 -2.35
N LEU A 155 -16.87 14.30 -2.67
CA LEU A 155 -16.13 13.15 -2.12
C LEU A 155 -16.00 13.26 -0.60
N ARG A 156 -15.59 14.42 -0.11
CA ARG A 156 -15.47 14.71 1.33
C ARG A 156 -16.80 14.50 2.07
N LYS A 157 -17.90 15.04 1.55
CA LYS A 157 -19.23 14.88 2.17
C LYS A 157 -19.69 13.42 2.10
N TYR A 158 -19.45 12.73 0.99
CA TYR A 158 -19.81 11.32 0.85
C TYR A 158 -19.21 10.45 1.95
N VAL A 159 -17.91 10.59 2.22
CA VAL A 159 -17.25 9.79 3.27
C VAL A 159 -17.68 10.19 4.68
N LYS A 160 -18.00 11.48 4.90
CA LYS A 160 -18.42 12.00 6.22
C LYS A 160 -19.83 11.58 6.62
N ASP A 161 -20.73 11.49 5.65
CA ASP A 161 -22.16 11.26 5.88
C ASP A 161 -22.46 9.79 6.25
N VAL A 162 -21.57 8.85 5.88
CA VAL A 162 -21.66 7.43 6.27
C VAL A 162 -20.97 7.22 7.61
N SER A 163 -21.57 6.42 8.50
CA SER A 163 -21.01 6.22 9.84
C SER A 163 -19.69 5.44 9.81
N ALA A 164 -18.81 5.67 10.79
CA ALA A 164 -17.59 4.89 10.94
C ALA A 164 -17.87 3.38 11.08
N ALA A 165 -18.95 3.01 11.80
CA ALA A 165 -19.36 1.63 11.97
C ALA A 165 -19.73 0.98 10.64
N ASP A 166 -20.46 1.68 9.76
CA ASP A 166 -20.85 1.16 8.45
C ASP A 166 -19.63 0.98 7.52
N TRP A 167 -18.67 1.91 7.56
CA TRP A 167 -17.43 1.77 6.80
C TRP A 167 -16.61 0.54 7.23
N ILE A 168 -16.46 0.35 8.54
CA ILE A 168 -15.73 -0.79 9.11
C ILE A 168 -16.48 -2.09 8.84
N ALA A 169 -17.80 -2.11 9.02
CA ALA A 169 -18.63 -3.28 8.75
C ALA A 169 -18.59 -3.68 7.27
N TRP A 170 -18.72 -2.71 6.35
CA TRP A 170 -18.59 -2.97 4.92
C TRP A 170 -17.22 -3.59 4.57
N PHE A 171 -16.13 -3.04 5.12
CA PHE A 171 -14.79 -3.60 4.90
C PHE A 171 -14.64 -5.00 5.48
N ASN A 172 -15.13 -5.26 6.70
CA ASN A 172 -14.97 -6.55 7.37
C ASN A 172 -15.94 -7.64 6.82
N GLN A 173 -17.01 -7.24 6.13
CA GLN A 173 -18.04 -8.17 5.67
C GLN A 173 -18.09 -8.28 4.14
N GLU A 174 -18.64 -7.26 3.48
CA GLU A 174 -18.94 -7.31 2.04
C GLU A 174 -17.66 -7.29 1.18
N VAL A 175 -16.66 -6.51 1.57
CA VAL A 175 -15.35 -6.50 0.89
C VAL A 175 -14.67 -7.86 1.01
N GLN A 176 -14.73 -8.51 2.18
CA GLN A 176 -14.10 -9.83 2.38
C GLN A 176 -14.81 -10.93 1.61
N THR A 177 -16.14 -10.90 1.53
CA THR A 177 -16.90 -11.81 0.65
C THR A 177 -16.51 -11.61 -0.81
N THR A 178 -16.34 -10.36 -1.25
CA THR A 178 -15.89 -10.05 -2.60
C THR A 178 -14.46 -10.57 -2.82
N PHE A 179 -13.54 -10.35 -1.88
CA PHE A 179 -12.18 -10.87 -1.95
C PHE A 179 -12.13 -12.40 -2.01
N GLN A 180 -12.96 -13.10 -1.24
CA GLN A 180 -13.09 -14.55 -1.31
C GLN A 180 -13.57 -15.00 -2.71
N LYS A 181 -14.62 -14.37 -3.25
CA LYS A 181 -15.13 -14.63 -4.61
C LYS A 181 -14.04 -14.46 -5.68
N HIS A 182 -13.16 -13.46 -5.52
CA HIS A 182 -12.07 -13.14 -6.44
C HIS A 182 -10.75 -13.87 -6.14
N GLY A 183 -10.74 -14.80 -5.17
CA GLY A 183 -9.61 -15.68 -4.88
C GLY A 183 -8.42 -15.00 -4.19
N PHE A 184 -8.65 -13.97 -3.39
CA PHE A 184 -7.61 -13.26 -2.62
C PHE A 184 -6.99 -14.13 -1.52
N PHE A 185 -7.78 -15.00 -0.90
CA PHE A 185 -7.31 -15.94 0.12
C PHE A 185 -6.81 -17.22 -0.55
N ASP A 186 -5.59 -17.64 -0.23
CA ASP A 186 -5.01 -18.87 -0.78
C ASP A 186 -5.25 -20.06 0.16
N PRO A 187 -5.04 -21.30 -0.31
CA PRO A 187 -5.22 -22.49 0.52
C PRO A 187 -4.23 -22.60 1.69
N GLU A 188 -3.18 -21.78 1.73
CA GLU A 188 -2.22 -21.79 2.84
C GLU A 188 -2.88 -21.25 4.12
N GLY A 189 -3.71 -20.21 3.98
CA GLY A 189 -4.55 -19.71 5.07
C GLY A 189 -3.76 -19.16 6.25
N VAL A 190 -2.59 -18.54 6.00
CA VAL A 190 -1.75 -17.94 7.05
C VAL A 190 -2.10 -16.47 7.24
N PHE A 191 -2.46 -16.10 8.46
CA PHE A 191 -2.87 -14.76 8.85
C PHE A 191 -1.96 -14.23 9.96
N VAL A 192 -1.79 -12.91 9.97
CA VAL A 192 -1.09 -12.17 11.02
C VAL A 192 -2.06 -11.20 11.66
N GLY A 193 -2.11 -11.21 12.99
CA GLY A 193 -2.80 -10.19 13.77
C GLY A 193 -1.82 -9.14 14.28
N ASP A 194 -2.14 -7.86 14.09
CA ASP A 194 -1.28 -6.75 14.54
C ASP A 194 -2.10 -5.57 15.08
N GLY A 195 -1.49 -4.86 16.03
CA GLY A 195 -1.96 -3.60 16.59
C GLY A 195 -0.99 -2.47 16.28
N SER A 196 -1.44 -1.44 15.57
CA SER A 196 -0.61 -0.32 15.16
C SER A 196 -1.24 1.03 15.56
N TYR A 197 -0.41 1.95 16.06
CA TYR A 197 -0.84 3.30 16.40
C TYR A 197 -0.97 4.18 15.14
N LEU A 198 -2.10 4.88 15.02
CA LEU A 198 -2.36 5.87 13.98
C LEU A 198 -2.35 7.26 14.60
N PHE A 199 -1.38 8.07 14.21
CA PHE A 199 -1.23 9.43 14.72
C PHE A 199 -2.07 10.41 13.92
N VAL A 200 -2.63 11.41 14.61
CA VAL A 200 -3.39 12.52 14.03
C VAL A 200 -2.86 13.84 14.59
N PRO A 201 -3.17 14.99 13.97
CA PRO A 201 -2.84 16.29 14.55
C PRO A 201 -3.24 16.37 16.02
N ASP A 202 -2.43 17.05 16.83
CA ASP A 202 -2.77 17.28 18.23
C ASP A 202 -3.87 18.35 18.34
N ASN A 203 -5.11 17.93 18.06
CA ASN A 203 -6.30 18.74 18.14
C ASN A 203 -7.36 18.00 18.97
N PRO A 204 -7.84 18.58 20.09
CA PRO A 204 -8.78 17.91 20.99
C PRO A 204 -10.14 17.58 20.36
N ALA A 205 -10.47 18.18 19.22
CA ALA A 205 -11.72 17.92 18.53
C ALA A 205 -11.71 16.65 17.64
N TYR A 206 -10.61 15.89 17.57
CA TYR A 206 -10.64 14.55 16.95
C TYR A 206 -11.47 13.58 17.79
N GLU A 207 -12.65 13.25 17.27
CA GLU A 207 -13.66 12.40 17.90
C GLU A 207 -13.13 10.99 18.18
N GLY A 208 -13.20 10.52 19.43
CA GLY A 208 -12.79 9.17 19.81
C GLY A 208 -11.27 8.92 19.84
N SER A 209 -10.44 9.95 19.68
CA SER A 209 -8.98 9.85 19.80
C SER A 209 -8.51 9.85 21.25
N ALA A 210 -7.35 9.25 21.52
CA ALA A 210 -6.68 9.29 22.82
C ALA A 210 -5.33 10.04 22.73
N VAL A 211 -4.80 10.47 23.86
CA VAL A 211 -3.46 11.07 23.94
C VAL A 211 -2.58 10.21 24.83
N LEU A 212 -1.44 9.78 24.30
CA LEU A 212 -0.48 8.91 24.99
C LEU A 212 0.93 9.48 24.86
N TRP A 213 1.83 8.96 25.71
CA TRP A 213 3.26 9.22 25.62
C TRP A 213 3.94 8.10 24.85
N PHE A 214 4.86 8.48 23.96
CA PHE A 214 5.58 7.56 23.10
C PHE A 214 7.09 7.78 23.19
N ASP A 215 7.86 6.70 23.13
CA ASP A 215 9.31 6.76 22.99
C ASP A 215 9.74 7.17 21.57
N GLN A 216 11.06 7.25 21.33
CA GLN A 216 11.64 7.57 20.02
C GLN A 216 11.32 6.56 18.91
N HIS A 217 10.84 5.36 19.28
CA HIS A 217 10.45 4.28 18.38
C HIS A 217 8.92 4.19 18.22
N ASN A 218 8.17 5.15 18.75
CA ASN A 218 6.70 5.19 18.78
C ASN A 218 6.06 4.03 19.56
N HIS A 219 6.73 3.50 20.59
CA HIS A 219 6.09 2.61 21.57
C HIS A 219 5.45 3.39 22.71
N PRO A 220 4.24 3.01 23.16
CA PRO A 220 3.57 3.67 24.27
C PRO A 220 4.36 3.45 25.57
N VAL A 221 4.48 4.50 26.38
CA VAL A 221 5.21 4.48 27.66
C VAL A 221 4.37 5.09 28.77
N ASP A 222 4.57 4.59 29.98
CA ASP A 222 3.99 5.15 31.19
C ASP A 222 4.92 6.26 31.71
N TYR A 223 4.55 7.51 31.45
CA TYR A 223 5.38 8.69 31.72
C TYR A 223 5.81 8.80 33.19
N ASP A 224 4.95 8.38 34.11
CA ASP A 224 5.19 8.52 35.54
C ASP A 224 6.28 7.57 36.03
N LYS A 225 6.47 6.44 35.33
CA LYS A 225 7.52 5.44 35.62
C LYS A 225 8.88 5.76 35.00
N LEU A 226 8.99 6.81 34.20
CA LEU A 226 10.23 7.18 33.51
C LEU A 226 11.17 8.02 34.39
N SER A 227 12.47 7.78 34.26
CA SER A 227 13.53 8.63 34.81
C SER A 227 13.53 10.03 34.16
N PRO A 228 14.12 11.05 34.82
CA PRO A 228 14.22 12.40 34.26
C PRO A 228 14.89 12.46 32.88
N GLU A 229 15.86 11.60 32.61
CA GLU A 229 16.55 11.48 31.32
C GLU A 229 15.66 10.88 30.24
N GLU A 230 14.90 9.83 30.56
CA GLU A 230 13.96 9.19 29.63
C GLU A 230 12.81 10.13 29.26
N ARG A 231 12.32 10.92 30.22
CA ARG A 231 11.26 11.92 29.99
C ARG A 231 11.61 12.97 28.92
N LYS A 232 12.90 13.22 28.67
CA LYS A 232 13.35 14.14 27.60
C LYS A 232 13.24 13.52 26.20
N ARG A 233 13.13 12.19 26.11
CA ARG A 233 13.13 11.44 24.84
C ARG A 233 11.74 10.98 24.42
N VAL A 234 10.72 11.25 25.24
CA VAL A 234 9.33 10.86 24.95
C VAL A 234 8.52 12.03 24.42
N ARG A 235 7.53 11.72 23.61
CA ARG A 235 6.67 12.70 22.95
C ARG A 235 5.22 12.37 23.23
N ARG A 236 4.44 13.41 23.56
CA ARG A 236 3.00 13.30 23.68
C ARG A 236 2.39 13.33 22.28
N ARG A 237 1.58 12.34 21.93
CA ARG A 237 0.90 12.28 20.61
C ARG A 237 -0.55 11.87 20.76
N ARG A 238 -1.40 12.49 19.94
CA ARG A 238 -2.80 12.09 19.76
C ARG A 238 -2.89 10.96 18.75
N CYS A 239 -3.64 9.92 19.08
CA CYS A 239 -3.70 8.72 18.27
C CYS A 239 -5.01 7.94 18.40
N TYR A 240 -5.26 7.14 17.37
CA TYR A 240 -6.09 5.95 17.41
C TYR A 240 -5.19 4.71 17.42
N LYS A 241 -5.81 3.56 17.63
CA LYS A 241 -5.18 2.26 17.43
C LYS A 241 -5.94 1.49 16.34
N LEU A 242 -5.21 1.07 15.33
CA LEU A 242 -5.66 0.19 14.26
C LEU A 242 -5.30 -1.24 14.64
N VAL A 243 -6.31 -2.08 14.86
CA VAL A 243 -6.13 -3.53 14.99
C VAL A 243 -6.50 -4.14 13.65
N SER A 244 -5.65 -5.01 13.10
CA SER A 244 -5.84 -5.54 11.75
C SER A 244 -5.51 -7.02 11.65
N LEU A 245 -6.20 -7.69 10.73
CA LEU A 245 -5.87 -9.03 10.26
C LEU A 245 -5.33 -8.95 8.85
N LEU A 246 -4.17 -9.57 8.62
CA LEU A 246 -3.48 -9.59 7.35
C LEU A 246 -3.28 -11.03 6.88
N HIS A 247 -3.86 -11.39 5.74
CA HIS A 247 -3.59 -12.68 5.07
C HIS A 247 -2.30 -12.61 4.28
N LEU A 248 -1.47 -13.65 4.41
CA LEU A 248 -0.19 -13.78 3.73
C LEU A 248 -0.37 -14.67 2.52
N ARG A 249 -0.16 -14.11 1.32
CA ARG A 249 -0.31 -14.83 0.06
C ARG A 249 1.01 -14.83 -0.70
N GLY A 250 1.90 -15.76 -0.35
CA GLY A 250 3.27 -15.78 -0.88
C GLY A 250 3.99 -14.45 -0.58
N GLU A 251 4.37 -13.71 -1.63
CA GLU A 251 5.02 -12.39 -1.53
C GLU A 251 4.04 -11.21 -1.43
N SER A 252 2.73 -11.47 -1.54
CA SER A 252 1.67 -10.47 -1.49
C SER A 252 0.87 -10.56 -0.19
N TYR A 253 0.13 -9.50 0.14
CA TYR A 253 -0.64 -9.41 1.38
C TYR A 253 -2.04 -8.86 1.13
N VAL A 254 -2.98 -9.26 1.98
CA VAL A 254 -4.40 -8.87 1.88
C VAL A 254 -4.88 -8.47 3.26
N TYR A 255 -5.36 -7.23 3.41
CA TYR A 255 -6.02 -6.81 4.65
C TYR A 255 -7.41 -7.46 4.72
N ALA A 256 -7.54 -8.38 5.68
CA ALA A 256 -8.68 -9.26 5.83
C ALA A 256 -9.71 -8.73 6.84
N ALA A 257 -9.29 -7.92 7.81
CA ALA A 257 -10.18 -7.25 8.74
C ALA A 257 -9.49 -6.05 9.39
N LEU A 258 -10.27 -5.09 9.88
CA LEU A 258 -9.78 -3.95 10.65
C LEU A 258 -10.75 -3.54 11.76
N ALA A 259 -10.20 -2.97 12.82
CA ALA A 259 -10.92 -2.20 13.83
C ALA A 259 -10.13 -0.92 14.14
N LEU A 260 -10.86 0.18 14.30
CA LEU A 260 -10.29 1.46 14.69
C LEU A 260 -10.84 1.84 16.06
N VAL A 261 -9.96 1.91 17.06
CA VAL A 261 -10.33 2.16 18.45
C VAL A 261 -9.51 3.31 19.04
N PRO A 262 -9.91 3.93 20.17
CA PRO A 262 -9.08 4.90 20.87
C PRO A 262 -7.69 4.33 21.19
N GLY A 263 -6.65 5.16 21.13
CA GLY A 263 -5.26 4.71 21.29
C GLY A 263 -4.97 3.97 22.61
N ASN A 264 -5.71 4.29 23.68
CA ASN A 264 -5.57 3.67 25.00
C ASN A 264 -6.38 2.37 25.17
N GLN A 265 -7.19 1.96 24.19
CA GLN A 265 -7.94 0.71 24.27
C GLN A 265 -7.01 -0.50 24.09
N HIS A 266 -7.29 -1.57 24.85
CA HIS A 266 -6.54 -2.81 24.75
C HIS A 266 -6.91 -3.57 23.47
N GLU A 267 -5.90 -3.93 22.67
CA GLU A 267 -6.06 -4.53 21.33
C GLU A 267 -6.42 -6.01 21.36
N LEU A 268 -6.04 -6.73 22.42
CA LEU A 268 -6.27 -8.17 22.52
C LEU A 268 -7.73 -8.61 22.30
N PRO A 269 -8.73 -8.10 23.03
CA PRO A 269 -10.11 -8.53 22.82
C PRO A 269 -10.61 -8.16 21.42
N VAL A 270 -10.21 -6.98 20.92
CA VAL A 270 -10.59 -6.47 19.61
C VAL A 270 -10.09 -7.39 18.49
N LEU A 271 -8.85 -7.88 18.58
CA LEU A 271 -8.29 -8.76 17.57
C LEU A 271 -9.06 -10.09 17.49
N TYR A 272 -9.36 -10.73 18.62
CA TYR A 272 -10.08 -12.01 18.61
C TYR A 272 -11.53 -11.86 18.13
N GLU A 273 -12.17 -10.72 18.37
CA GLU A 273 -13.47 -10.40 17.76
C GLU A 273 -13.36 -10.29 16.24
N LEU A 274 -12.31 -9.67 15.71
CA LEU A 274 -12.07 -9.62 14.25
C LEU A 274 -11.85 -11.02 13.67
N VAL A 275 -11.14 -11.91 14.38
CA VAL A 275 -10.91 -13.29 13.93
C VAL A 275 -12.22 -14.05 13.83
N ASP A 276 -13.06 -13.97 14.87
CA ASP A 276 -14.37 -14.63 14.92
C ASP A 276 -15.30 -14.13 13.79
N GLN A 277 -15.40 -12.80 13.63
CA GLN A 277 -16.21 -12.19 12.58
C GLN A 277 -15.73 -12.55 11.18
N PHE A 278 -14.41 -12.52 10.95
CA PHE A 278 -13.83 -12.87 9.66
C PHE A 278 -14.12 -14.32 9.30
N VAL A 279 -13.78 -15.27 10.19
CA VAL A 279 -14.01 -16.71 9.95
C VAL A 279 -15.49 -17.01 9.76
N GLY A 280 -16.37 -16.40 10.58
CA GLY A 280 -17.82 -16.52 10.43
C GLY A 280 -18.34 -16.00 9.08
N ARG A 281 -17.67 -15.01 8.48
CA ARG A 281 -18.07 -14.42 7.20
C ARG A 281 -17.53 -15.16 5.97
N VAL A 282 -16.24 -15.51 5.96
CA VAL A 282 -15.61 -16.15 4.78
C VAL A 282 -15.68 -17.68 4.80
N GLY A 283 -15.98 -18.27 5.96
CA GLY A 283 -16.13 -19.70 6.17
C GLY A 283 -14.93 -20.34 6.88
N LEU A 284 -15.22 -21.48 7.53
CA LEU A 284 -14.21 -22.31 8.20
C LEU A 284 -13.16 -22.82 7.20
N GLY A 285 -11.91 -22.91 7.65
CA GLY A 285 -10.79 -23.43 6.87
C GLY A 285 -10.14 -22.45 5.89
N VAL A 286 -10.67 -21.22 5.75
CA VAL A 286 -9.97 -20.13 5.03
C VAL A 286 -8.79 -19.63 5.85
N MET A 287 -9.00 -19.37 7.14
CA MET A 287 -7.92 -19.15 8.10
C MET A 287 -7.53 -20.50 8.71
N LYS A 288 -6.24 -20.84 8.63
CA LYS A 288 -5.68 -22.09 9.16
C LYS A 288 -4.65 -21.83 10.24
N LEU A 289 -3.81 -20.80 10.05
CA LEU A 289 -2.77 -20.40 10.99
C LEU A 289 -2.89 -18.90 11.27
N LEU A 290 -2.94 -18.54 12.55
CA LEU A 290 -2.93 -17.17 13.06
C LEU A 290 -1.61 -16.91 13.81
N ILE A 291 -0.81 -15.99 13.30
CA ILE A 291 0.48 -15.60 13.88
C ILE A 291 0.32 -14.30 14.65
N LEU A 292 0.74 -14.29 15.91
CA LEU A 292 0.51 -13.20 16.85
C LEU A 292 1.77 -12.73 17.58
N ASP A 293 1.73 -11.53 18.14
CA ASP A 293 2.72 -11.08 19.13
C ASP A 293 2.43 -11.61 20.53
N ARG A 294 3.48 -11.69 21.37
CA ARG A 294 3.35 -11.96 22.81
C ARG A 294 2.34 -11.04 23.50
N GLY A 295 2.08 -9.84 22.99
CA GLY A 295 1.01 -8.94 23.48
C GLY A 295 -0.39 -9.56 23.47
N PHE A 296 -0.65 -10.54 22.61
CA PHE A 296 -1.96 -11.16 22.39
C PHE A 296 -2.16 -12.51 23.10
N ILE A 297 -1.29 -12.88 24.06
CA ILE A 297 -1.45 -14.13 24.81
C ILE A 297 -2.73 -14.07 25.66
N ASP A 298 -3.70 -14.91 25.32
CA ASP A 298 -4.90 -15.23 26.09
C ASP A 298 -5.25 -16.70 25.84
N GLY A 299 -5.02 -17.56 26.83
CA GLY A 299 -5.17 -19.00 26.65
C GLY A 299 -6.61 -19.44 26.33
N GLY A 300 -7.61 -18.75 26.88
CA GLY A 300 -9.02 -19.03 26.60
C GLY A 300 -9.38 -18.71 25.15
N ARG A 301 -8.92 -17.57 24.64
CA ARG A 301 -9.13 -17.16 23.25
C ARG A 301 -8.34 -18.02 22.26
N ILE A 302 -7.10 -18.41 22.60
CA ILE A 302 -6.30 -19.34 21.80
C ILE A 302 -7.01 -20.71 21.70
N ALA A 303 -7.52 -21.23 22.81
CA ALA A 303 -8.30 -22.47 22.80
C ALA A 303 -9.58 -22.35 21.96
N TYR A 304 -10.28 -21.21 22.02
CA TYR A 304 -11.44 -20.94 21.18
C TYR A 304 -11.09 -20.97 19.69
N CYS A 305 -10.00 -20.31 19.27
CA CYS A 305 -9.51 -20.37 17.89
C CYS A 305 -9.32 -21.81 17.41
N LYS A 306 -8.65 -22.65 18.22
CA LYS A 306 -8.37 -24.04 17.85
C LYS A 306 -9.63 -24.91 17.81
N THR A 307 -10.47 -24.82 18.85
CA THR A 307 -11.58 -25.77 19.07
C THR A 307 -12.85 -25.40 18.33
N VAL A 308 -13.16 -24.11 18.21
CA VAL A 308 -14.39 -23.60 17.59
C VAL A 308 -14.15 -23.19 16.14
N LEU A 309 -13.06 -22.46 15.89
CA LEU A 309 -12.78 -21.93 14.54
C LEU A 309 -11.90 -22.86 13.68
N GLY A 310 -11.27 -23.87 14.29
CA GLY A 310 -10.32 -24.75 13.61
C GLY A 310 -9.03 -24.04 13.18
N VAL A 311 -8.70 -22.92 13.82
CA VAL A 311 -7.54 -22.07 13.53
C VAL A 311 -6.41 -22.38 14.51
N ASP A 312 -5.25 -22.73 13.97
CA ASP A 312 -4.03 -22.86 14.76
C ASP A 312 -3.42 -21.50 15.10
N VAL A 313 -2.84 -21.36 16.29
CA VAL A 313 -2.20 -20.14 16.75
C VAL A 313 -0.71 -20.38 16.96
N LEU A 314 0.11 -19.45 16.45
CA LEU A 314 1.55 -19.39 16.65
C LEU A 314 1.92 -18.06 17.32
N ILE A 315 2.49 -18.12 18.52
CA ILE A 315 2.71 -16.94 19.36
C ILE A 315 3.96 -17.12 20.25
N PRO A 316 4.83 -16.10 20.41
CA PRO A 316 5.96 -16.20 21.32
C PRO A 316 5.51 -16.00 22.76
N LEU A 317 6.12 -16.74 23.69
CA LEU A 317 5.89 -16.58 25.12
C LEU A 317 6.63 -15.36 25.68
N LYS A 318 6.09 -14.77 26.76
CA LYS A 318 6.76 -13.68 27.50
C LYS A 318 7.79 -14.30 28.46
N ARG A 319 9.01 -13.76 28.49
CA ARG A 319 10.11 -14.25 29.37
C ARG A 319 9.73 -14.37 30.86
N LYS A 320 8.82 -13.51 31.34
CA LYS A 320 8.37 -13.48 32.74
C LYS A 320 7.26 -14.48 33.08
N MET A 321 6.81 -15.31 32.14
CA MET A 321 5.79 -16.31 32.38
C MET A 321 6.43 -17.57 32.96
N ASP A 322 5.78 -18.20 33.94
CA ASP A 322 6.22 -19.50 34.48
C ASP A 322 6.30 -20.55 33.37
N LEU A 323 5.34 -20.55 32.43
CA LEU A 323 5.36 -21.41 31.24
C LEU A 323 6.63 -21.22 30.39
N TRP A 324 7.16 -19.99 30.30
CA TRP A 324 8.41 -19.75 29.58
C TRP A 324 9.59 -20.37 30.32
N GLN A 325 9.64 -20.20 31.66
CA GLN A 325 10.70 -20.74 32.51
C GLN A 325 10.70 -22.27 32.49
N ASP A 326 9.54 -22.89 32.69
CA ASP A 326 9.36 -24.35 32.65
C ASP A 326 9.80 -24.94 31.31
N ALA A 327 9.39 -24.30 30.20
CA ALA A 327 9.78 -24.70 28.86
C ALA A 327 11.29 -24.59 28.64
N TRP A 328 11.89 -23.51 29.15
CA TRP A 328 13.33 -23.30 29.03
C TRP A 328 14.12 -24.35 29.84
N ASP A 329 13.74 -24.58 31.09
CA ASP A 329 14.39 -25.58 31.96
C ASP A 329 14.23 -27.01 31.42
N LEU A 330 13.08 -27.31 30.81
CA LEU A 330 12.85 -28.58 30.12
C LEU A 330 13.72 -28.71 28.87
N SER A 331 13.90 -27.64 28.10
CA SER A 331 14.73 -27.65 26.88
C SER A 331 16.20 -27.97 27.15
N GLU A 332 16.73 -27.65 28.35
CA GLU A 332 18.11 -28.02 28.74
C GLU A 332 18.29 -29.53 28.91
N ARG A 333 17.20 -30.30 29.02
CA ARG A 333 17.21 -31.76 29.14
C ARG A 333 16.91 -32.48 27.83
N LEU A 334 16.67 -31.74 26.76
CA LEU A 334 16.22 -32.24 25.46
C LEU A 334 17.27 -31.95 24.38
N PRO A 335 17.26 -32.69 23.27
CA PRO A 335 18.22 -32.48 22.19
C PRO A 335 17.97 -31.14 21.49
N TRP A 336 19.03 -30.35 21.36
CA TRP A 336 19.07 -29.15 20.54
C TRP A 336 19.55 -29.48 19.14
N GLN A 337 18.95 -28.83 18.15
CA GLN A 337 19.30 -29.00 16.74
C GLN A 337 19.59 -27.64 16.08
N PRO A 338 20.51 -27.58 15.09
CA PRO A 338 20.82 -26.33 14.40
C PRO A 338 19.60 -25.75 13.67
N TRP A 339 19.41 -24.44 13.78
CA TRP A 339 18.48 -23.71 12.92
C TRP A 339 19.02 -23.64 11.49
N GLN A 340 18.23 -24.13 10.54
CA GLN A 340 18.55 -24.08 9.12
C GLN A 340 17.79 -22.92 8.48
N GLU A 341 18.50 -21.80 8.36
CA GLU A 341 17.99 -20.64 7.66
C GLU A 341 17.82 -20.96 6.17
N PRO A 342 16.60 -20.83 5.59
CA PRO A 342 16.43 -21.00 4.16
C PRO A 342 17.22 -19.88 3.47
N GLY A 343 18.37 -20.24 2.88
CA GLY A 343 19.18 -19.30 2.13
C GLY A 343 18.39 -18.78 0.93
N PRO A 344 18.48 -17.48 0.59
CA PRO A 344 17.87 -17.00 -0.64
C PRO A 344 18.44 -17.81 -1.81
N ALA A 345 17.56 -18.38 -2.65
CA ALA A 345 17.98 -19.01 -3.88
C ALA A 345 18.72 -17.95 -4.70
N LYS A 346 20.05 -18.00 -4.74
CA LYS A 346 20.83 -17.08 -5.55
C LYS A 346 20.39 -17.30 -6.99
N PRO A 347 19.76 -16.31 -7.65
CA PRO A 347 19.50 -16.42 -9.07
C PRO A 347 20.84 -16.67 -9.75
N ALA A 348 20.88 -17.58 -10.72
CA ALA A 348 22.06 -17.74 -11.55
C ALA A 348 22.41 -16.35 -12.10
N ALA A 349 23.61 -15.86 -11.78
CA ALA A 349 24.01 -14.55 -12.24
C ALA A 349 23.98 -14.58 -13.78
N PRO A 350 23.25 -13.68 -14.46
CA PRO A 350 23.26 -13.64 -15.91
C PRO A 350 24.71 -13.46 -16.39
N GLU A 351 25.09 -14.08 -17.50
CA GLU A 351 26.43 -13.93 -18.07
C GLU A 351 26.67 -12.46 -18.43
N ARG A 352 27.37 -11.74 -17.55
CA ARG A 352 27.71 -10.33 -17.76
C ARG A 352 28.90 -10.24 -18.71
N PRO A 353 28.95 -9.26 -19.64
CA PRO A 353 30.14 -9.01 -20.45
C PRO A 353 31.43 -8.87 -19.63
N ALA A 354 32.56 -9.32 -20.17
CA ALA A 354 33.85 -9.38 -19.46
C ALA A 354 34.29 -8.04 -18.83
N ALA A 355 33.92 -6.91 -19.44
CA ALA A 355 34.19 -5.58 -18.90
C ALA A 355 33.45 -5.30 -17.58
N ILE A 356 32.20 -5.75 -17.46
CA ILE A 356 31.39 -5.61 -16.23
C ILE A 356 31.92 -6.56 -15.15
N GLN A 357 32.34 -7.77 -15.52
CA GLN A 357 32.96 -8.70 -14.56
C GLN A 357 34.26 -8.13 -13.96
N ARG A 358 35.11 -7.50 -14.79
CA ARG A 358 36.35 -6.83 -14.31
C ARG A 358 36.04 -5.64 -13.40
N ARG A 359 35.03 -4.82 -13.73
CA ARG A 359 34.60 -3.70 -12.88
C ARG A 359 34.00 -4.16 -11.55
N GLU A 360 33.16 -5.20 -11.58
CA GLU A 360 32.57 -5.78 -10.37
C GLU A 360 33.65 -6.41 -9.48
N ARG A 361 34.64 -7.11 -10.06
CA ARG A 361 35.79 -7.64 -9.30
C ARG A 361 36.59 -6.52 -8.62
N LYS A 362 36.85 -5.41 -9.33
CA LYS A 362 37.49 -4.23 -8.73
C LYS A 362 36.63 -3.61 -7.63
N ARG A 363 35.32 -3.46 -7.83
CA ARG A 363 34.38 -2.96 -6.81
C ARG A 363 34.38 -3.86 -5.57
N GLN A 364 34.33 -5.17 -5.74
CA GLN A 364 34.39 -6.13 -4.63
C GLN A 364 35.73 -6.07 -3.88
N GLN A 365 36.85 -5.90 -4.60
CA GLN A 365 38.15 -5.66 -3.98
C GLN A 365 38.19 -4.34 -3.18
N THR A 366 37.61 -3.26 -3.71
CA THR A 366 37.49 -1.99 -3.01
C THR A 366 36.58 -2.10 -1.78
N LEU A 367 35.44 -2.78 -1.89
CA LEU A 367 34.52 -3.03 -0.78
C LEU A 367 35.16 -3.90 0.29
N ALA A 368 35.89 -4.95 -0.08
CA ALA A 368 36.63 -5.79 0.85
C ALA A 368 37.72 -4.99 1.58
N ARG A 369 38.47 -4.15 0.86
CA ARG A 369 39.49 -3.26 1.45
C ARG A 369 38.86 -2.23 2.39
N ASN A 370 37.68 -1.70 2.08
CA ASN A 370 36.97 -0.75 2.94
C ASN A 370 36.39 -1.44 4.18
N ARG A 371 35.85 -2.65 4.03
CA ARG A 371 35.33 -3.47 5.14
C ARG A 371 36.45 -3.90 6.10
N ALA A 372 37.64 -4.18 5.57
CA ALA A 372 38.83 -4.49 6.37
C ALA A 372 39.39 -3.26 7.14
N LYS A 373 39.02 -2.04 6.76
CA LYS A 373 39.37 -0.81 7.50
C LYS A 373 38.33 -0.42 8.56
N GLN A 374 37.14 -1.03 8.54
CA GLN A 374 36.13 -0.80 9.56
C GLN A 374 36.51 -1.58 10.82
N PRO A 375 36.31 -1.02 12.02
CA PRO A 375 36.46 -1.78 13.25
C PRO A 375 35.56 -3.02 13.19
N PRO A 376 36.01 -4.16 13.74
CA PRO A 376 35.18 -5.36 13.80
C PRO A 376 33.88 -5.03 14.55
N PRO A 377 32.73 -5.59 14.12
CA PRO A 377 31.49 -5.43 14.85
C PRO A 377 31.66 -5.93 16.29
N ASP A 378 30.95 -5.31 17.22
CA ASP A 378 30.93 -5.73 18.63
C ASP A 378 30.61 -7.24 18.69
N PRO A 379 31.47 -8.08 19.31
CA PRO A 379 31.21 -9.51 19.46
C PRO A 379 29.85 -9.83 20.10
N ALA A 380 29.30 -8.94 20.93
CA ALA A 380 27.96 -9.06 21.50
C ALA A 380 26.83 -8.91 20.45
N GLU A 381 27.10 -8.35 19.28
CA GLU A 381 26.12 -8.22 18.19
C GLU A 381 26.30 -9.29 17.11
N VAL A 382 27.42 -10.02 17.15
CA VAL A 382 27.74 -11.05 16.15
C VAL A 382 27.12 -12.38 16.56
N LEU A 383 26.00 -12.72 15.94
CA LEU A 383 25.36 -14.02 16.10
C LEU A 383 26.26 -15.15 15.55
N ALA A 384 26.65 -16.09 16.40
CA ALA A 384 27.53 -17.21 16.06
C ALA A 384 26.77 -18.47 15.67
N ARG A 385 25.70 -18.83 16.40
CA ARG A 385 24.86 -20.00 16.12
C ARG A 385 23.43 -19.80 16.60
N ARG A 386 22.51 -20.52 15.94
CA ARG A 386 21.10 -20.61 16.30
C ARG A 386 20.72 -22.08 16.45
N GLU A 387 20.01 -22.40 17.51
CA GLU A 387 19.58 -23.75 17.83
C GLU A 387 18.10 -23.75 18.22
N LEU A 388 17.45 -24.89 17.99
CA LEU A 388 16.05 -25.13 18.32
C LEU A 388 15.91 -26.38 19.18
N CYS A 389 14.90 -26.40 20.04
CA CYS A 389 14.49 -27.57 20.78
C CYS A 389 12.95 -27.69 20.78
N PRO A 390 12.36 -28.69 20.09
CA PRO A 390 10.93 -28.95 20.17
C PRO A 390 10.53 -29.62 21.48
N ILE A 391 9.39 -29.22 22.02
CA ILE A 391 8.81 -29.74 23.26
C ILE A 391 7.32 -30.04 22.99
N PRO A 392 6.98 -31.27 22.60
CA PRO A 392 5.63 -31.61 22.20
C PRO A 392 4.70 -31.86 23.41
N GLY A 393 3.39 -31.69 23.20
CA GLY A 393 2.36 -32.16 24.13
C GLY A 393 2.29 -31.41 25.46
N CYS A 394 2.65 -30.13 25.46
CA CYS A 394 2.59 -29.27 26.63
C CYS A 394 1.12 -28.98 27.04
N ARG A 395 0.94 -28.65 28.31
CA ARG A 395 -0.35 -28.23 28.89
C ARG A 395 -0.14 -27.04 29.80
N TRP A 396 -1.10 -26.13 29.80
CA TRP A 396 -1.11 -24.94 30.65
C TRP A 396 -2.54 -24.68 31.11
N ASN A 397 -2.75 -24.41 32.40
CA ASN A 397 -4.10 -24.30 32.97
C ASN A 397 -4.97 -23.23 32.30
N GLU A 398 -4.36 -22.14 31.81
CA GLU A 398 -5.07 -21.08 31.11
C GLU A 398 -5.39 -21.43 29.64
N LEU A 399 -4.74 -22.46 29.08
CA LEU A 399 -4.91 -22.92 27.70
C LEU A 399 -5.41 -24.39 27.69
N PRO A 400 -6.72 -24.63 27.67
CA PRO A 400 -7.33 -25.96 27.80
C PRO A 400 -7.26 -26.80 26.50
N VAL A 401 -6.18 -26.69 25.75
CA VAL A 401 -5.88 -27.51 24.57
C VAL A 401 -4.41 -27.93 24.60
N PRO A 402 -4.04 -29.10 24.06
CA PRO A 402 -2.63 -29.46 23.89
C PRO A 402 -1.97 -28.50 22.91
N PHE A 403 -0.71 -28.16 23.18
CA PHE A 403 0.12 -27.33 22.31
C PHE A 403 1.57 -27.81 22.36
N ASP A 404 2.32 -27.47 21.33
CA ASP A 404 3.74 -27.75 21.24
C ASP A 404 4.52 -26.45 21.44
N LEU A 405 5.71 -26.56 22.03
CA LEU A 405 6.64 -25.45 22.16
C LEU A 405 7.88 -25.68 21.30
N VAL A 406 8.47 -24.60 20.80
CA VAL A 406 9.80 -24.61 20.19
C VAL A 406 10.66 -23.59 20.91
N ALA A 407 11.57 -24.07 21.75
CA ALA A 407 12.58 -23.24 22.38
C ALA A 407 13.67 -22.90 21.37
N MET A 408 14.16 -21.67 21.41
CA MET A 408 15.15 -21.14 20.49
C MET A 408 16.28 -20.48 21.26
N ARG A 409 17.51 -20.82 20.91
CA ARG A 409 18.72 -20.30 21.53
C ARG A 409 19.62 -19.67 20.48
N GLU A 410 19.92 -18.40 20.69
CA GLU A 410 20.90 -17.65 19.93
C GLU A 410 22.17 -17.53 20.78
N THR A 411 23.32 -17.94 20.23
CA THR A 411 24.63 -17.73 20.88
C THR A 411 25.42 -16.71 20.09
N TYR A 412 25.97 -15.71 20.77
CA TYR A 412 26.76 -14.63 20.19
C TYR A 412 28.27 -14.92 20.27
N ALA A 413 29.09 -14.14 19.57
CA ALA A 413 30.51 -14.39 19.44
C ALA A 413 31.30 -14.18 20.74
N ASP A 414 30.77 -13.39 21.68
CA ASP A 414 31.28 -13.26 23.05
C ASP A 414 30.83 -14.40 23.99
N GLY A 415 30.00 -15.32 23.49
CA GLY A 415 29.50 -16.48 24.22
C GLY A 415 28.20 -16.27 25.00
N HIS A 416 27.65 -15.05 25.07
CA HIS A 416 26.36 -14.85 25.72
C HIS A 416 25.23 -15.47 24.89
N GLN A 417 24.12 -15.78 25.57
CA GLN A 417 22.97 -16.46 24.96
C GLN A 417 21.69 -15.66 25.13
N SER A 418 20.87 -15.65 24.09
CA SER A 418 19.52 -15.11 24.11
C SER A 418 18.52 -16.22 23.81
N GLY A 419 17.54 -16.36 24.69
CA GLY A 419 16.48 -17.36 24.59
C GLY A 419 15.12 -16.76 24.30
N TRP A 420 14.33 -17.47 23.49
CA TRP A 420 12.89 -17.24 23.34
C TRP A 420 12.17 -18.56 23.00
N VAL A 421 10.87 -18.63 23.27
CA VAL A 421 10.06 -19.85 23.11
C VAL A 421 8.81 -19.50 22.31
N LEU A 422 8.53 -20.28 21.27
CA LEU A 422 7.31 -20.21 20.47
C LEU A 422 6.31 -21.25 20.94
N LEU A 423 5.05 -20.83 21.09
CA LEU A 423 3.90 -21.71 21.33
C LEU A 423 3.13 -21.91 20.02
N SER A 424 2.81 -23.17 19.71
CA SER A 424 2.00 -23.57 18.55
C SER A 424 0.89 -24.51 19.00
N THR A 425 -0.37 -24.21 18.64
CA THR A 425 -1.47 -25.18 18.80
C THR A 425 -1.51 -26.24 17.70
N ALA A 426 -0.74 -26.04 16.62
CA ALA A 426 -0.53 -27.04 15.58
C ALA A 426 0.52 -28.06 16.04
N GLU A 427 0.33 -29.32 15.67
CA GLU A 427 1.32 -30.38 15.85
C GLU A 427 2.63 -30.03 15.12
N VAL A 428 3.73 -29.92 15.85
CA VAL A 428 5.04 -29.55 15.31
C VAL A 428 5.78 -30.82 14.86
N ARG A 429 5.61 -31.17 13.58
CA ARG A 429 6.34 -32.28 12.94
C ARG A 429 7.75 -31.88 12.50
N ASP A 430 7.88 -30.68 11.97
CA ASP A 430 9.17 -30.06 11.63
C ASP A 430 9.43 -28.88 12.58
N PRO A 431 10.33 -29.01 13.57
CA PRO A 431 10.74 -27.89 14.45
C PRO A 431 11.31 -26.67 13.70
N GLN A 432 11.71 -26.80 12.43
CA GLN A 432 12.16 -25.66 11.62
C GLN A 432 10.99 -24.79 11.12
N GLN A 433 9.77 -25.33 11.06
CA GLN A 433 8.62 -24.68 10.46
C GLN A 433 8.06 -23.53 11.31
N PRO A 434 7.82 -23.67 12.63
CA PRO A 434 7.26 -22.58 13.43
C PRO A 434 8.11 -21.29 13.41
N PRO A 435 9.45 -21.34 13.54
CA PRO A 435 10.23 -20.10 13.43
C PRO A 435 10.28 -19.55 11.99
N ARG A 436 10.12 -20.38 10.96
CA ARG A 436 10.02 -19.93 9.55
C ARG A 436 8.72 -19.16 9.35
N ASP A 437 7.61 -19.72 9.83
CA ASP A 437 6.30 -19.08 9.77
C ASP A 437 6.30 -17.78 10.57
N TYR A 438 6.81 -17.83 11.80
CA TYR A 438 6.89 -16.65 12.64
C TYR A 438 7.76 -15.54 12.01
N ARG A 439 8.84 -15.89 11.31
CA ARG A 439 9.68 -14.91 10.60
C ARG A 439 8.93 -14.17 9.48
N ARG A 440 7.91 -14.78 8.86
CA ARG A 440 7.07 -14.11 7.87
C ARG A 440 6.47 -12.84 8.45
N ARG A 441 6.10 -12.85 9.75
CA ARG A 441 5.67 -11.66 10.49
C ARG A 441 6.74 -10.58 10.51
N THR A 442 8.00 -10.91 10.81
CA THR A 442 9.10 -9.92 10.82
C THR A 442 9.35 -9.32 9.43
N THR A 443 9.25 -10.11 8.37
CA THR A 443 9.34 -9.61 6.98
C THR A 443 8.21 -8.65 6.65
N ILE A 444 7.01 -8.92 7.19
CA ILE A 444 5.85 -8.04 7.06
C ILE A 444 6.02 -6.78 7.89
N GLU A 445 6.54 -6.83 9.12
CA GLU A 445 6.73 -5.62 9.94
C GLU A 445 7.64 -4.60 9.27
N GLU A 446 8.70 -5.05 8.59
CA GLU A 446 9.60 -4.16 7.84
C GLU A 446 8.93 -3.60 6.58
N ARG A 447 8.16 -4.41 5.84
CA ARG A 447 7.33 -3.92 4.73
C ARG A 447 6.20 -3.00 5.23
N HIS A 448 5.56 -3.32 6.35
CA HIS A 448 4.54 -2.52 7.02
C HIS A 448 5.11 -1.20 7.53
N ARG A 449 6.36 -1.12 8.00
CA ARG A 449 7.00 0.17 8.29
C ARG A 449 7.08 1.08 7.08
N GLN A 450 7.36 0.53 5.90
CA GLN A 450 7.32 1.29 4.64
C GLN A 450 5.89 1.71 4.27
N LEU A 451 4.88 0.91 4.64
CA LEU A 451 3.46 1.24 4.47
C LEU A 451 2.91 2.20 5.51
N LYS A 452 3.50 2.27 6.71
CA LYS A 452 3.11 3.19 7.79
C LYS A 452 3.22 4.66 7.36
N CYS A 453 4.04 4.95 6.35
CA CYS A 453 4.07 6.27 5.68
C CYS A 453 2.73 6.63 4.98
N PHE A 454 1.90 5.66 4.59
CA PHE A 454 0.59 5.86 3.95
C PHE A 454 -0.59 5.82 4.94
N TYR A 455 -0.37 5.37 6.18
CA TYR A 455 -1.36 5.48 7.26
C TYR A 455 -1.12 6.69 8.14
N ASP A 456 -0.10 7.50 7.84
CA ASP A 456 0.18 8.69 8.61
C ASP A 456 -0.93 9.72 8.40
N LEU A 457 -1.81 9.83 9.39
CA LEU A 457 -2.90 10.79 9.38
C LEU A 457 -2.48 12.10 10.07
N THR A 458 -1.19 12.32 10.33
CA THR A 458 -0.67 13.54 10.98
C THR A 458 -0.97 14.80 10.16
N ASP A 459 -1.17 14.69 8.84
CA ASP A 459 -1.58 15.81 7.97
C ASP A 459 -3.08 15.76 7.57
N PHE A 460 -3.85 14.80 8.08
CA PHE A 460 -5.26 14.65 7.73
C PHE A 460 -6.17 15.48 8.66
N HIS A 461 -6.48 16.72 8.28
CA HIS A 461 -7.18 17.69 9.13
C HIS A 461 -8.67 17.44 9.42
N SER A 462 -9.30 16.40 8.85
CA SER A 462 -10.71 16.10 9.17
C SER A 462 -10.83 15.43 10.54
N ARG A 463 -11.47 16.13 11.48
CA ARG A 463 -11.64 15.73 12.88
C ARG A 463 -12.77 14.72 13.13
N CYS A 464 -13.65 14.55 12.13
CA CYS A 464 -14.81 13.68 12.19
C CYS A 464 -14.39 12.20 12.12
N PHE A 465 -14.83 11.38 13.08
CA PHE A 465 -14.44 9.99 13.17
C PHE A 465 -14.85 9.16 11.94
N ASN A 466 -16.02 9.46 11.36
CA ASN A 466 -16.48 8.85 10.10
C ASN A 466 -15.47 9.01 8.96
N ALA A 467 -14.94 10.22 8.79
CA ALA A 467 -13.95 10.49 7.74
C ALA A 467 -12.61 9.80 8.02
N VAL A 468 -12.19 9.72 9.29
CA VAL A 468 -10.99 8.99 9.69
C VAL A 468 -11.14 7.50 9.40
N ALA A 469 -12.26 6.90 9.78
CA ALA A 469 -12.53 5.48 9.51
C ALA A 469 -12.58 5.18 8.01
N ALA A 470 -13.30 6.00 7.23
CA ALA A 470 -13.34 5.89 5.77
C ALA A 470 -11.94 5.99 5.15
N GLN A 471 -11.13 6.94 5.64
CA GLN A 471 -9.77 7.15 5.17
C GLN A 471 -8.91 5.90 5.41
N VAL A 472 -8.97 5.30 6.60
CA VAL A 472 -8.26 4.05 6.91
C VAL A 472 -8.75 2.91 6.00
N VAL A 473 -10.07 2.73 5.87
CA VAL A 473 -10.67 1.72 4.98
C VAL A 473 -10.14 1.85 3.55
N PHE A 474 -10.17 3.05 2.97
CA PHE A 474 -9.69 3.25 1.60
C PHE A 474 -8.18 3.03 1.47
N VAL A 475 -7.35 3.39 2.45
CA VAL A 475 -5.91 3.09 2.36
C VAL A 475 -5.67 1.58 2.35
N LEU A 476 -6.27 0.84 3.29
CA LEU A 476 -6.12 -0.63 3.36
C LEU A 476 -6.67 -1.31 2.11
N LEU A 477 -7.80 -0.82 1.60
CA LEU A 477 -8.41 -1.31 0.36
C LEU A 477 -7.48 -1.06 -0.85
N SER A 478 -7.00 0.17 -1.04
CA SER A 478 -6.08 0.50 -2.14
C SER A 478 -4.81 -0.33 -2.09
N TYR A 479 -4.25 -0.55 -0.90
CA TYR A 479 -3.07 -1.38 -0.75
C TYR A 479 -3.34 -2.84 -1.14
N THR A 480 -4.43 -3.39 -0.64
CA THR A 480 -4.83 -4.78 -0.92
C THR A 480 -5.08 -4.99 -2.42
N LEU A 481 -5.81 -4.07 -3.07
CA LEU A 481 -6.06 -4.11 -4.51
C LEU A 481 -4.76 -3.95 -5.31
N ARG A 482 -3.83 -3.12 -4.82
CA ARG A 482 -2.51 -2.96 -5.45
C ARG A 482 -1.68 -4.24 -5.37
N GLN A 483 -1.67 -4.91 -4.21
CA GLN A 483 -1.03 -6.22 -4.07
C GLN A 483 -1.65 -7.26 -5.00
N TRP A 484 -2.97 -7.26 -5.13
CA TRP A 484 -3.67 -8.13 -6.07
C TRP A 484 -3.30 -7.87 -7.54
N GLN A 485 -3.19 -6.61 -7.97
CA GLN A 485 -2.74 -6.27 -9.32
C GLN A 485 -1.33 -6.80 -9.59
N LEU A 486 -0.40 -6.60 -8.65
CA LEU A 486 0.97 -7.09 -8.76
C LEU A 486 1.01 -8.61 -8.87
N TRP A 487 0.25 -9.30 -8.01
CA TRP A 487 0.11 -10.75 -8.03
C TRP A 487 -0.44 -11.26 -9.37
N LYS A 488 -1.57 -10.70 -9.85
CA LYS A 488 -2.16 -11.07 -11.15
C LYS A 488 -1.17 -10.88 -12.29
N THR A 489 -0.45 -9.76 -12.28
CA THR A 489 0.57 -9.44 -13.27
C THR A 489 1.70 -10.47 -13.26
N GLN A 490 2.18 -10.88 -12.07
CA GLN A 490 3.19 -11.93 -11.93
C GLN A 490 2.67 -13.30 -12.40
N GLN A 491 1.42 -13.66 -12.09
CA GLN A 491 0.83 -14.92 -12.59
C GLN A 491 0.72 -14.94 -14.11
N GLU A 492 0.26 -13.85 -14.73
CA GLU A 492 0.23 -13.74 -16.19
C GLU A 492 1.64 -13.84 -16.81
N GLN A 493 2.66 -13.29 -16.14
CA GLN A 493 4.06 -13.43 -16.56
C GLN A 493 4.54 -14.88 -16.48
N LEU A 494 4.25 -15.57 -15.37
CA LEU A 494 4.62 -16.98 -15.17
C LEU A 494 3.88 -17.93 -16.12
N ALA A 495 2.66 -17.60 -16.54
CA ALA A 495 1.89 -18.34 -17.52
C ALA A 495 2.41 -18.14 -18.96
N ARG A 496 2.96 -16.97 -19.29
CA ARG A 496 3.51 -16.63 -20.61
C ARG A 496 5.02 -16.94 -20.69
N ARG A 497 5.40 -18.21 -20.54
CA ARG A 497 6.80 -18.69 -20.62
C ARG A 497 7.39 -18.68 -22.04
N HIS A 498 7.46 -17.53 -22.71
CA HIS A 498 8.34 -17.37 -23.88
C HIS A 498 9.54 -16.46 -23.52
N PRO A 499 10.79 -16.95 -23.59
CA PRO A 499 11.98 -16.26 -23.04
C PRO A 499 12.31 -14.88 -23.64
N ARG A 500 11.72 -14.49 -24.78
CA ARG A 500 12.03 -13.23 -25.46
C ARG A 500 11.31 -11.99 -24.90
N GLN A 501 10.33 -12.16 -24.00
CA GLN A 501 9.59 -11.04 -23.40
C GLN A 501 10.05 -10.65 -21.98
N ILE A 502 10.92 -11.46 -21.36
CA ILE A 502 11.48 -11.22 -20.03
C ILE A 502 12.30 -9.92 -20.00
N GLN A 503 12.94 -9.57 -21.12
CA GLN A 503 13.79 -8.39 -21.24
C GLN A 503 13.02 -7.07 -21.39
N HIS A 504 11.70 -7.11 -21.61
CA HIS A 504 10.86 -5.91 -21.73
C HIS A 504 10.21 -5.47 -20.40
N ARG A 505 10.26 -6.29 -19.34
CA ARG A 505 9.40 -6.11 -18.15
C ARG A 505 10.11 -5.94 -16.81
N LEU A 506 11.45 -5.93 -16.78
CA LEU A 506 12.20 -5.35 -15.65
C LEU A 506 12.10 -3.82 -15.58
N ASN A 507 11.36 -3.21 -16.50
CA ASN A 507 11.04 -1.78 -16.57
C ASN A 507 9.89 -1.35 -15.62
N LEU A 508 9.70 -2.01 -14.49
CA LEU A 508 8.79 -1.50 -13.43
C LEU A 508 9.31 -0.20 -12.75
N GLU A 509 10.41 0.38 -13.26
CA GLU A 509 10.90 1.73 -12.95
C GLU A 509 10.87 2.70 -14.17
N THR A 510 10.20 2.39 -15.28
CA THR A 510 10.16 3.34 -16.40
C THR A 510 9.09 4.41 -16.18
N GLN A 511 9.43 5.43 -15.41
CA GLN A 511 8.86 6.76 -15.61
C GLN A 511 9.28 7.22 -17.01
N PHE A 512 8.34 7.68 -17.82
CA PHE A 512 8.64 8.28 -19.12
C PHE A 512 8.34 9.77 -19.05
N VAL A 513 9.11 10.58 -19.76
CA VAL A 513 8.76 11.97 -20.05
C VAL A 513 8.31 12.04 -21.49
N VAL A 514 7.10 12.53 -21.71
CA VAL A 514 6.59 12.85 -23.04
C VAL A 514 6.94 14.29 -23.35
N ILE A 515 7.60 14.49 -24.47
CA ILE A 515 7.90 15.83 -24.99
C ILE A 515 6.99 16.04 -26.19
N TYR A 516 6.27 17.16 -26.20
CA TYR A 516 5.42 17.56 -27.32
C TYR A 516 6.11 18.65 -28.14
N HIS A 517 6.04 18.60 -29.46
CA HIS A 517 6.52 19.66 -30.35
C HIS A 517 5.83 19.62 -31.72
N GLN A 518 5.14 20.71 -32.08
CA GLN A 518 4.46 20.95 -33.36
C GLN A 518 3.66 19.73 -33.84
N MET A 519 2.64 19.34 -33.08
CA MET A 519 1.75 18.21 -33.37
C MET A 519 2.44 16.83 -33.43
N ALA A 520 3.65 16.71 -32.88
CA ALA A 520 4.31 15.44 -32.64
C ALA A 520 4.71 15.25 -31.20
N TYR A 521 4.95 13.99 -30.83
CA TYR A 521 5.48 13.65 -29.52
C TYR A 521 6.62 12.63 -29.58
N VAL A 522 7.41 12.60 -28.50
CA VAL A 522 8.35 11.52 -28.20
C VAL A 522 8.22 11.11 -26.75
N GLN A 523 8.30 9.82 -26.47
CA GLN A 523 8.36 9.28 -25.12
C GLN A 523 9.80 8.87 -24.81
N LEU A 524 10.38 9.44 -23.75
CA LEU A 524 11.74 9.13 -23.31
C LEU A 524 11.71 8.51 -21.92
N PRO A 525 12.47 7.43 -21.63
CA PRO A 525 12.69 7.00 -20.26
C PRO A 525 13.23 8.15 -19.42
N LEU A 526 12.86 8.25 -18.14
CA LEU A 526 13.25 9.36 -17.26
C LEU A 526 14.76 9.61 -17.28
N LEU A 527 15.57 8.55 -17.16
CA LEU A 527 17.03 8.66 -17.20
C LEU A 527 17.55 9.15 -18.55
N THR A 528 16.87 8.80 -19.65
CA THR A 528 17.19 9.31 -20.98
C THR A 528 16.82 10.79 -21.09
N PHE A 529 15.64 11.20 -20.62
CA PHE A 529 15.25 12.60 -20.53
C PHE A 529 16.22 13.41 -19.68
N THR A 530 16.59 12.94 -18.48
CA THR A 530 17.57 13.60 -17.60
C THR A 530 18.91 13.77 -18.30
N ARG A 531 19.39 12.75 -19.03
CA ARG A 531 20.62 12.89 -19.83
C ARG A 531 20.48 13.97 -20.90
N GLU A 532 19.40 13.95 -21.70
CA GLU A 532 19.19 14.96 -22.75
C GLU A 532 19.12 16.38 -22.15
N VAL A 533 18.56 16.56 -20.95
CA VAL A 533 18.55 17.84 -20.22
C VAL A 533 19.96 18.27 -19.78
N LEU A 534 20.75 17.35 -19.21
CA LEU A 534 22.10 17.64 -18.74
C LEU A 534 23.07 17.98 -19.89
N GLU A 535 22.83 17.41 -21.07
CA GLU A 535 23.63 17.60 -22.29
C GLU A 535 23.20 18.82 -23.12
N LEU A 536 22.15 19.56 -22.72
CA LEU A 536 21.74 20.79 -23.42
C LEU A 536 22.86 21.84 -23.41
N ALA A 537 23.11 22.44 -24.58
CA ALA A 537 23.96 23.61 -24.72
C ALA A 537 23.45 24.78 -23.87
N ALA A 538 24.33 25.69 -23.44
CA ALA A 538 24.01 26.77 -22.51
C ALA A 538 22.77 27.59 -22.93
N GLU A 539 22.73 28.04 -24.18
CA GLU A 539 21.61 28.83 -24.72
C GLU A 539 20.29 28.04 -24.83
N ALA A 540 20.36 26.74 -25.13
CA ALA A 540 19.19 25.87 -25.19
C ALA A 540 18.65 25.56 -23.79
N ARG A 541 19.56 25.42 -22.81
CA ARG A 541 19.26 25.21 -21.41
C ARG A 541 18.56 26.42 -20.79
N GLU A 542 19.02 27.63 -21.08
CA GLU A 542 18.36 28.86 -20.63
C GLU A 542 16.94 28.99 -21.19
N ARG A 543 16.75 28.69 -22.49
CA ARG A 543 15.43 28.65 -23.13
C ARG A 543 14.50 27.61 -22.50
N ALA A 544 15.00 26.39 -22.31
CA ALA A 544 14.24 25.32 -21.68
C ALA A 544 13.87 25.66 -20.23
N LEU A 545 14.81 26.22 -19.46
CA LEU A 545 14.57 26.64 -18.07
C LEU A 545 13.54 27.77 -17.98
N ALA A 546 13.62 28.77 -18.87
CA ALA A 546 12.62 29.83 -18.94
C ALA A 546 11.23 29.28 -19.27
N LYS A 547 11.15 28.27 -20.14
CA LYS A 547 9.88 27.62 -20.49
C LYS A 547 9.34 26.75 -19.36
N ILE A 548 10.18 25.98 -18.67
CA ILE A 548 9.79 25.19 -17.49
C ILE A 548 9.25 26.11 -16.38
N ARG A 549 9.92 27.23 -16.08
CA ARG A 549 9.44 28.20 -15.08
C ARG A 549 8.07 28.76 -15.42
N ARG A 550 7.81 29.06 -16.70
CA ARG A 550 6.48 29.49 -17.17
C ARG A 550 5.42 28.39 -17.02
N LEU A 551 5.78 27.14 -17.29
CA LEU A 551 4.89 26.00 -17.07
C LEU A 551 4.62 25.79 -15.57
N GLU A 552 5.63 25.88 -14.71
CA GLU A 552 5.46 25.83 -13.25
C GLU A 552 4.49 26.92 -12.76
N GLU A 553 4.63 28.14 -13.29
CA GLU A 553 3.71 29.25 -13.00
C GLU A 553 2.28 29.00 -13.53
N SER A 554 2.11 28.34 -14.67
CA SER A 554 0.78 28.01 -15.23
C SER A 554 0.09 26.85 -14.50
N PHE A 555 0.84 25.87 -13.99
CA PHE A 555 0.33 24.79 -13.14
C PHE A 555 -0.08 25.26 -11.73
N LEU A 556 0.55 26.34 -11.23
CA LEU A 556 0.26 26.93 -9.91
C LEU A 556 -0.76 28.08 -9.96
N CYS A 557 -1.03 28.64 -11.15
CA CYS A 557 -2.09 29.61 -11.33
C CYS A 557 -3.44 28.89 -11.48
N PRO A 558 -4.49 29.27 -10.70
CA PRO A 558 -5.85 28.91 -11.04
C PRO A 558 -6.11 29.35 -12.48
N VAL A 559 -6.72 28.48 -13.30
CA VAL A 559 -7.10 28.80 -14.68
C VAL A 559 -7.83 30.14 -14.67
N LYS A 560 -7.18 31.20 -15.14
CA LYS A 560 -7.82 32.51 -15.30
C LYS A 560 -8.82 32.33 -16.42
N ASN A 561 -10.10 32.37 -16.07
CA ASN A 561 -11.21 32.47 -17.00
C ASN A 561 -10.87 33.48 -18.09
N LEU A 562 -10.56 33.00 -19.29
CA LEU A 562 -10.45 33.87 -20.44
C LEU A 562 -11.84 33.99 -21.04
N ARG A 563 -12.49 35.13 -20.78
CA ARG A 563 -12.84 36.09 -21.84
C ARG A 563 -12.85 37.53 -21.29
N PRO A 564 -12.26 38.52 -21.99
CA PRO A 564 -12.56 39.94 -21.83
C PRO A 564 -13.86 40.31 -22.61
N PRO A 565 -14.39 41.54 -22.45
CA PRO A 565 -15.80 41.87 -22.13
C PRO A 565 -16.88 41.42 -23.12
#